data_AF-A0A0Q8UW77-F1
#
_entry.id   AF-A0A0Q8UW77-F1
#
_cell.length_a   1.000
_cell.length_b   1.000
_cell.length_c   1.000
_cell.angle_alpha   90.00
_cell.angle_beta   90.00
_cell.angle_gamma   90.00
#
_symmetry.space_group_name_H-M   'P 1'
#
loop_
_entity.id
_entity.type
_entity.pdbx_description
1 polymer ?
#
loop_
_entity_poly.entity_id
_entity_poly.type
_entity_poly.pdbx_seq_one_letter_code
_entity_poly.pdbx_strand_id
1 'polypeptide(L)' 'MPIINNDRLGSLVVPVPPLQEQDEIARELDFGMDEINRAIVDAEKAVALSRERRSALISAAVTGKIRARNKGE' A
#
# COMPACT_ATOMS: atom_id res chain seq x y z
N MET A 1 -8.65 -2.61 28.47
CA MET A 1 -8.61 -2.11 27.08
C MET A 1 -8.82 -0.61 27.09
N PRO A 2 -8.07 0.20 26.34
CA PRO A 2 -8.35 1.63 26.23
C PRO A 2 -9.70 1.84 25.55
N ILE A 3 -10.55 2.68 26.14
CA ILE A 3 -11.87 3.04 25.62
C ILE A 3 -11.84 4.54 25.35
N ILE A 4 -12.23 4.94 24.14
CA ILE A 4 -12.57 6.33 23.82
C ILE A 4 -14.07 6.48 24.12
N ASN A 5 -14.41 7.35 25.06
CA ASN A 5 -15.79 7.68 25.42
C ASN A 5 -16.05 9.18 25.17
N ASN A 6 -17.31 9.60 25.26
CA ASN A 6 -17.72 10.97 24.93
C ASN A 6 -17.00 12.02 25.79
N ASP A 7 -16.90 11.77 27.10
CA ASP A 7 -16.23 12.68 28.04
C ASP A 7 -14.75 12.89 27.67
N ARG A 8 -14.04 11.81 27.31
CA ARG A 8 -12.64 11.89 26.86
C ARG A 8 -12.51 12.62 25.54
N LEU A 9 -13.43 12.40 24.59
CA LEU A 9 -13.41 13.05 23.29
C LEU A 9 -13.66 14.57 23.43
N GLY A 10 -14.64 14.97 24.24
CA GLY A 10 -14.98 16.37 24.49
C GLY A 10 -13.90 17.16 25.25
N SER A 11 -13.04 16.47 26.01
CA SER A 11 -11.92 17.08 26.71
C SER A 11 -10.66 17.31 25.86
N LEU A 12 -10.64 16.83 24.60
CA LEU A 12 -9.47 17.00 23.74
C LEU A 12 -9.33 18.47 23.32
N VAL A 13 -8.16 19.04 23.60
CA VAL A 13 -7.78 20.35 23.07
C VAL A 13 -7.18 20.14 21.69
N VAL A 14 -7.80 20.75 20.68
CA VAL A 14 -7.33 20.71 19.28
C VAL A 14 -7.12 22.13 18.77
N PRO A 15 -6.11 22.36 17.92
CA PRO A 15 -5.96 23.64 17.23
C PRO A 15 -7.12 23.83 16.25
N VAL A 16 -7.68 25.04 16.24
CA VAL A 16 -8.74 25.43 15.30
C VAL A 16 -8.27 26.69 14.58
N PRO A 17 -7.46 26.57 13.53
CA PRO A 17 -7.02 27.71 12.74
C PRO A 17 -8.20 28.27 11.92
N PRO A 18 -8.05 29.43 11.25
CA PRO A 18 -9.08 29.95 10.34
C PRO A 18 -9.46 28.94 9.25
N LEU A 19 -10.71 28.95 8.79
CA LEU A 19 -11.21 27.98 7.80
C LEU A 19 -10.35 27.91 6.53
N GLN A 20 -9.83 29.04 6.08
CA GLN A 20 -8.95 29.07 4.91
C GLN A 20 -7.67 28.25 5.12
N GLU A 21 -7.05 28.35 6.30
CA GLU A 21 -5.85 27.57 6.64
C GLU A 21 -6.20 26.08 6.81
N GLN A 22 -7.35 25.76 7.41
CA GLN A 22 -7.85 24.38 7.49
C GLN A 22 -7.97 23.75 6.09
N ASP A 23 -8.56 24.47 5.15
CA ASP A 23 -8.75 24.02 3.78
C ASP A 23 -7.42 23.87 3.02
N GLU A 24 -6.47 24.77 3.24
CA GLU A 24 -5.12 24.70 2.65
C GLU A 24 -4.36 23.47 3.15
N ILE A 25 -4.37 23.24 4.47
CA ILE A 25 -3.74 22.06 5.09
C ILE A 25 -4.41 20.78 4.57
N ALA A 26 -5.75 20.72 4.53
CA ALA A 26 -6.48 19.55 4.06
C ALA A 26 -6.14 19.21 2.61
N ARG A 27 -6.10 20.21 1.71
CA ARG A 27 -5.74 20.00 0.30
C ARG A 27 -4.33 19.46 0.12
N GLU A 28 -3.36 19.98 0.86
CA GLU A 28 -1.97 19.52 0.78
C GLU A 28 -1.85 18.06 1.25
N LEU A 29 -2.53 17.72 2.34
CA LEU A 29 -2.59 16.35 2.85
C LEU A 29 -3.27 15.41 1.85
N ASP A 30 -4.40 15.80 1.27
CA ASP A 30 -5.11 14.98 0.28
C ASP A 30 -4.23 14.69 -0.94
N PHE A 31 -3.49 15.68 -1.42
CA PHE A 31 -2.56 15.52 -2.54
C PHE A 31 -1.44 14.52 -2.20
N GLY A 32 -0.77 14.69 -1.06
CA GLY A 32 0.29 13.78 -0.64
C GLY A 32 -0.22 12.36 -0.38
N MET A 33 -1.42 12.22 0.19
CA MET A 33 -2.03 10.92 0.45
C MET A 33 -2.43 10.19 -0.84
N ASP A 34 -2.90 10.90 -1.86
CA ASP A 34 -3.23 10.30 -3.16
C ASP A 34 -1.98 9.73 -3.85
N GLU A 35 -0.84 10.44 -3.81
CA GLU A 35 0.43 9.92 -4.32
C GLU A 35 0.86 8.64 -3.60
N ILE A 36 0.81 8.65 -2.26
CA ILE A 36 1.15 7.48 -1.44
C ILE A 36 0.21 6.31 -1.75
N ASN A 37 -1.09 6.54 -1.85
CA ASN A 37 -2.07 5.50 -2.15
C ASN A 37 -1.85 4.87 -3.52
N ARG A 38 -1.52 5.66 -4.54
CA ARG A 38 -1.17 5.14 -5.88
C ARG A 38 0.07 4.25 -5.81
N ALA A 39 1.10 4.69 -5.10
CA ALA A 39 2.33 3.91 -4.91
C ALA A 39 2.06 2.58 -4.20
N ILE A 40 1.20 2.56 -3.18
CA ILE A 40 0.77 1.34 -2.49
C ILE A 40 0.09 0.38 -3.47
N VAL A 41 -0.89 0.87 -4.23
CA VAL A 41 -1.64 0.06 -5.21
C VAL A 41 -0.71 -0.55 -6.25
N ASP A 42 0.26 0.22 -6.76
CA ASP A 42 1.19 -0.29 -7.77
C ASP A 42 2.19 -1.30 -7.19
N ALA A 43 2.63 -1.11 -5.95
CA ALA A 43 3.46 -2.09 -5.24
C ALA A 43 2.71 -3.41 -5.02
N GLU A 44 1.44 -3.36 -4.61
CA GLU A 44 0.61 -4.55 -4.43
C GLU A 44 0.42 -5.31 -5.75
N LYS A 45 0.16 -4.61 -6.86
CA LYS A 45 0.09 -5.21 -8.20
C LYS A 45 1.40 -5.88 -8.59
N ALA A 46 2.53 -5.21 -8.35
CA ALA A 46 3.85 -5.75 -8.68
C ALA A 46 4.15 -7.03 -7.88
N VAL A 47 3.79 -7.07 -6.59
CA VAL A 47 3.90 -8.26 -5.74
C VAL A 47 3.03 -9.40 -6.28
N ALA A 48 1.77 -9.12 -6.64
CA ALA A 48 0.87 -10.11 -7.19
C ALA A 48 1.42 -10.70 -8.50
N LEU A 49 1.86 -9.85 -9.44
CA LEU A 49 2.42 -10.28 -10.71
C LEU A 49 3.72 -11.09 -10.55
N SER A 50 4.57 -10.70 -9.60
CA SER A 50 5.80 -11.45 -9.28
C SER A 50 5.49 -12.86 -8.78
N ARG A 51 4.47 -13.01 -7.91
CA ARG A 51 4.01 -14.31 -7.42
C ARG A 51 3.42 -15.17 -8.54
N GLU A 52 2.61 -14.59 -9.41
CA GLU A 52 2.04 -15.29 -10.57
C GLU A 52 3.14 -15.80 -11.51
N ARG A 53 4.09 -14.93 -11.88
CA ARG A 53 5.23 -15.30 -12.74
C ARG A 53 6.06 -16.42 -12.12
N ARG A 54 6.34 -16.35 -10.81
CA ARG A 54 7.06 -17.43 -10.11
C ARG A 54 6.29 -18.75 -10.18
N SER A 55 4.98 -18.73 -9.96
CA SER A 55 4.13 -19.92 -10.06
C SER A 55 4.13 -20.51 -11.48
N ALA A 56 3.96 -19.65 -12.49
CA ALA A 56 3.99 -20.05 -13.90
C ALA A 56 5.34 -20.65 -14.32
N LEU A 57 6.46 -20.07 -13.86
CA LEU A 57 7.80 -20.61 -14.11
C LEU A 57 8.00 -21.98 -13.46
N ILE A 58 7.57 -22.17 -12.22
CA ILE A 58 7.62 -23.48 -11.54
C ILE A 58 6.76 -24.50 -12.30
N SER A 59 5.53 -24.13 -12.65
CA SER A 59 4.62 -24.99 -13.42
C SER A 59 5.22 -25.38 -14.77
N ALA A 60 5.81 -24.43 -15.49
CA ALA A 60 6.44 -24.67 -16.78
C ALA A 60 7.71 -25.54 -16.67
N ALA A 61 8.46 -25.42 -15.57
CA ALA A 61 9.60 -26.29 -15.28
C ALA A 61 9.16 -27.73 -14.95
N VAL A 62 8.13 -27.89 -14.11
CA VAL A 62 7.60 -29.20 -13.69
C VAL A 62 6.89 -29.93 -14.84
N THR A 63 6.20 -29.18 -15.73
CA THR A 63 5.59 -29.74 -16.94
C THR A 63 6.58 -29.96 -18.08
N GLY A 64 7.88 -29.69 -17.87
CA GLY A 64 8.94 -29.90 -18.86
C GLY A 64 8.92 -28.92 -20.05
N LYS A 65 8.04 -27.91 -20.04
CA LYS A 65 7.97 -26.86 -21.07
C LYS A 65 9.19 -25.94 -21.05
N ILE A 66 9.82 -25.78 -19.89
CA ILE A 66 11.08 -25.05 -19.73
C ILE A 66 12.10 -26.02 -19.13
N ARG A 67 12.93 -26.63 -19.98
CA ARG A 67 14.09 -27.40 -19.51
C ARG A 67 15.13 -26.43 -18.95
N ALA A 68 15.40 -26.53 -17.65
CA ALA A 68 16.62 -25.97 -17.08
C ALA A 68 17.80 -26.63 -17.79
N ARG A 69 18.56 -25.87 -18.60
CA ARG A 69 19.78 -26.36 -19.22
C ARG A 69 20.81 -26.54 -18.09
N ASN A 70 20.84 -27.73 -17.50
CA ASN A 70 21.89 -28.12 -16.57
C ASN A 70 23.21 -28.05 -17.35
N LYS A 71 24.02 -27.02 -17.07
CA LYS A 71 25.42 -26.98 -17.46
C LYS A 71 26.15 -27.92 -16.50
N GLY A 72 26.32 -29.15 -16.95
CA GLY A 72 27.16 -30.16 -16.33
C GLY A 72 27.61 -31.09 -17.44
N GLU A 73 28.67 -30.66 -18.14
CA GLU A 73 29.70 -31.41 -18.89
C GLU A 73 30.50 -30.42 -19.75
#